data_AF-A0A1C3H6Z0-F1
#
_entry.id   AF-A0A1C3H6Z0-F1
#
_cell.length_a   1.000
_cell.length_b   1.000
_cell.length_c   1.000
_cell.angle_alpha   90.00
_cell.angle_beta   90.00
_cell.angle_gamma   90.00
#
_symmetry.space_group_name_H-M   'P 1'
#
loop_
_entity.id
_entity.type
_entity.pdbx_description
1 polymer ?
#
loop_
_entity_poly.entity_id
_entity_poly.type
_entity_poly.pdbx_seq_one_letter_code
_entity_poly.pdbx_strand_id
1 'polypeptide(L)'
;MNVLPKINDLKKTTKIIKKYFKNDYKMYHIDEREIEKFRGLYGSEIMHIFNNRTWIDIWDDFDYIEISAKIDVEYFNVFALLDYYYNNYYTAMLDKEERLKDFIFYFTGLFYLGAVAEIINDEGFFTIVDFLDPKDDTEEQLYSKSEVKKIFPSLIEKYSYDQLFLISILFLNLPKYVSKSKFGIKYWTWIYENTDDDIRKEIIKEFEESS
;
A
#
# COMPACT_ATOMS: atom_id res chain seq x y z
N MET A 1 6.46 -0.41 29.16
CA MET A 1 7.09 0.26 27.99
C MET A 1 6.60 -0.50 26.76
N ASN A 2 5.82 0.13 25.88
CA ASN A 2 5.44 -0.50 24.61
C ASN A 2 6.71 -0.62 23.75
N VAL A 3 7.22 -1.83 23.61
CA VAL A 3 8.38 -2.14 22.78
C VAL A 3 7.88 -2.23 21.35
N LEU A 4 7.75 -1.08 20.68
CA LEU A 4 7.52 -1.08 19.24
C LEU A 4 8.80 -1.59 18.56
N PRO A 5 8.70 -2.54 17.62
CA PRO A 5 9.86 -2.99 16.88
C PRO A 5 10.45 -1.82 16.07
N LYS A 6 11.78 -1.73 16.06
CA LYS A 6 12.50 -0.69 15.32
C LYS A 6 12.67 -1.13 13.87
N ILE A 7 12.20 -0.29 12.96
CA ILE A 7 12.31 -0.49 11.52
C ILE A 7 13.61 0.21 11.05
N ASN A 8 14.73 -0.49 11.09
CA ASN A 8 16.04 0.10 10.79
C ASN A 8 16.84 -0.67 9.71
N ASP A 9 16.30 -1.77 9.20
CA ASP A 9 17.00 -2.63 8.23
C ASP A 9 16.06 -3.06 7.11
N LEU A 10 16.25 -2.46 5.94
CA LEU A 10 15.37 -2.67 4.80
C LEU A 10 15.35 -4.12 4.34
N LYS A 11 16.50 -4.80 4.28
CA LYS A 11 16.57 -6.18 3.79
C LYS A 11 15.81 -7.14 4.72
N LYS A 12 15.95 -6.94 6.04
CA LYS A 12 15.23 -7.74 7.03
C LYS A 12 13.73 -7.48 6.96
N THR A 13 13.32 -6.20 6.91
CA THR A 13 11.90 -5.85 6.79
C THR A 13 11.31 -6.38 5.49
N THR A 14 12.00 -6.28 4.36
CA THR A 14 11.59 -6.89 3.09
C THR A 14 11.29 -8.37 3.22
N LYS A 15 12.17 -9.14 3.88
CA LYS A 15 11.96 -10.59 4.05
C LYS A 15 10.69 -10.90 4.84
N ILE A 16 10.46 -10.18 5.94
CA ILE A 16 9.29 -10.36 6.81
C ILE A 16 8.03 -9.94 6.06
N ILE A 17 7.99 -8.76 5.44
CA ILE A 17 6.80 -8.28 4.73
C ILE A 17 6.44 -9.19 3.54
N LYS A 18 7.43 -9.68 2.77
CA LYS A 18 7.16 -10.66 1.70
C LYS A 18 6.59 -11.98 2.22
N LYS A 19 6.87 -12.38 3.46
CA LYS A 19 6.27 -13.58 4.08
C LYS A 19 4.76 -13.36 4.30
N TYR A 20 4.38 -12.20 4.84
CA TYR A 20 3.01 -11.92 5.27
C TYR A 20 2.11 -11.27 4.21
N PHE A 21 2.67 -10.54 3.24
CA PHE A 21 1.92 -9.89 2.17
C PHE A 21 2.12 -10.55 0.80
N LYS A 22 2.51 -11.84 0.77
CA LYS A 22 2.76 -12.53 -0.49
C LYS A 22 1.51 -12.59 -1.36
N ASN A 23 1.65 -12.20 -2.63
CA ASN A 23 0.57 -12.27 -3.59
C ASN A 23 1.11 -12.49 -5.01
N ASP A 24 0.47 -13.36 -5.79
CA ASP A 24 0.75 -13.60 -7.22
C ASP A 24 -0.18 -12.78 -8.14
N TYR A 25 -1.03 -11.94 -7.57
CA TYR A 25 -1.91 -11.04 -8.29
C TYR A 25 -1.14 -10.03 -9.14
N LYS A 26 -1.48 -10.01 -10.43
CA LYS A 26 -1.00 -9.03 -11.39
C LYS A 26 -2.12 -8.06 -11.70
N MET A 27 -1.84 -6.78 -11.60
CA MET A 27 -2.88 -5.75 -11.63
C MET A 27 -3.70 -5.77 -12.93
N TYR A 28 -3.00 -5.80 -14.06
CA TYR A 28 -3.57 -5.96 -15.39
C TYR A 28 -2.54 -6.60 -16.31
N HIS A 29 -3.02 -7.18 -17.40
CA HIS A 29 -2.17 -7.70 -18.47
C HIS A 29 -2.69 -7.17 -19.80
N ILE A 30 -2.14 -6.04 -20.23
CA ILE A 30 -2.59 -5.34 -21.44
C ILE A 30 -1.48 -5.20 -22.46
N ASP A 31 -1.87 -5.11 -23.73
CA ASP A 31 -0.96 -4.90 -24.86
C ASP A 31 -0.41 -3.47 -24.83
N GLU A 32 0.84 -3.30 -25.28
CA GLU A 32 1.51 -2.01 -25.36
C GLU A 32 0.68 -0.96 -26.12
N ARG A 33 -0.02 -1.37 -27.18
CA ARG A 33 -0.91 -0.50 -27.97
C ARG A 33 -2.08 0.02 -27.16
N GLU A 34 -2.47 -0.66 -26.10
CA GLU A 34 -3.52 -0.19 -25.19
C GLU A 34 -2.99 0.82 -24.19
N ILE A 35 -1.78 0.59 -23.64
CA ILE A 35 -1.09 1.58 -22.81
C ILE A 35 -0.86 2.87 -23.60
N GLU A 36 -0.45 2.76 -24.87
CA GLU A 36 -0.23 3.90 -25.76
C GLU A 36 -1.51 4.73 -26.01
N LYS A 37 -2.72 4.19 -25.82
CA LYS A 37 -3.96 4.98 -25.89
C LYS A 37 -4.05 6.03 -24.78
N PHE A 38 -3.34 5.82 -23.67
CA PHE A 38 -3.27 6.76 -22.55
C PHE A 38 -2.18 7.80 -22.74
N ARG A 39 -1.28 7.62 -23.73
CA ARG A 39 -0.19 8.53 -24.02
C ARG A 39 -0.72 9.91 -24.40
N GLY A 40 -0.31 10.93 -23.63
CA GLY A 40 -0.73 12.32 -23.82
C GLY A 40 -1.95 12.74 -22.99
N LEU A 41 -2.69 11.79 -22.41
CA LEU A 41 -3.68 12.06 -21.35
C LEU A 41 -3.06 11.88 -19.97
N TYR A 42 -2.16 10.90 -19.86
CA TYR A 42 -1.55 10.45 -18.63
C TYR A 42 -0.07 10.09 -18.85
N GLY A 43 0.73 10.11 -17.79
CA GLY A 43 2.08 9.54 -17.81
C GLY A 43 1.97 8.02 -17.96
N SER A 44 2.42 7.47 -19.08
CA SER A 44 2.36 6.01 -19.32
C SER A 44 3.46 5.25 -18.59
N GLU A 45 4.50 5.93 -18.11
CA GLU A 45 5.66 5.28 -17.49
C GLU A 45 5.26 4.41 -16.28
N ILE A 46 4.45 4.96 -15.37
CA ILE A 46 3.96 4.20 -14.22
C ILE A 46 3.05 3.05 -14.64
N MET A 47 2.34 3.16 -15.77
CA MET A 47 1.54 2.04 -16.29
C MET A 47 2.42 0.88 -16.73
N HIS A 48 3.57 1.15 -17.36
CA HIS A 48 4.53 0.10 -17.73
C HIS A 48 5.18 -0.56 -16.51
N ILE A 49 5.40 0.20 -15.44
CA ILE A 49 5.92 -0.33 -14.17
C ILE A 49 4.96 -1.35 -13.57
N PHE A 50 3.64 -1.15 -13.67
CA PHE A 50 2.66 -2.03 -13.03
C PHE A 50 2.07 -3.11 -13.97
N ASN A 51 2.25 -2.98 -15.30
CA ASN A 51 1.71 -3.94 -16.26
C ASN A 51 2.33 -5.33 -16.10
N ASN A 52 1.47 -6.35 -15.98
CA ASN A 52 1.84 -7.76 -15.90
C ASN A 52 2.82 -8.11 -14.77
N ARG A 53 2.85 -7.31 -13.71
CA ARG A 53 3.73 -7.47 -12.55
C ARG A 53 2.95 -7.58 -11.25
N THR A 54 3.49 -8.35 -10.32
CA THR A 54 3.06 -8.36 -8.92
C THR A 54 3.72 -7.20 -8.18
N TRP A 55 3.22 -6.86 -7.00
CA TRP A 55 3.84 -5.85 -6.16
C TRP A 55 5.27 -6.25 -5.76
N ILE A 56 5.55 -7.56 -5.63
CA ILE A 56 6.89 -8.10 -5.31
C ILE A 56 7.85 -7.87 -6.47
N ASP A 57 7.40 -8.14 -7.71
CA ASP A 57 8.22 -7.90 -8.91
C ASP A 57 8.61 -6.42 -9.02
N ILE A 58 7.69 -5.51 -8.66
CA ILE A 58 7.97 -4.07 -8.65
C ILE A 58 9.01 -3.73 -7.57
N TRP A 59 8.88 -4.29 -6.37
CA TRP A 59 9.85 -4.06 -5.30
C TRP A 59 11.25 -4.59 -5.65
N ASP A 60 11.35 -5.73 -6.33
CA ASP A 60 12.64 -6.36 -6.63
C ASP A 60 13.36 -5.74 -7.83
N ASP A 61 12.61 -5.24 -8.81
CA ASP A 61 13.20 -4.78 -10.08
C ASP A 61 13.49 -3.27 -10.09
N PHE A 62 13.01 -2.51 -9.12
CA PHE A 62 13.09 -1.05 -9.14
C PHE A 62 13.49 -0.44 -7.80
N ASP A 63 14.13 0.73 -7.85
CA ASP A 63 14.34 1.55 -6.68
C ASP A 63 13.01 2.16 -6.24
N TYR A 64 12.52 1.71 -5.08
CA TYR A 64 11.24 2.19 -4.58
C TYR A 64 11.26 3.69 -4.29
N ILE A 65 12.36 4.29 -3.83
CA ILE A 65 12.36 5.74 -3.53
C ILE A 65 12.10 6.54 -4.80
N GLU A 66 12.73 6.15 -5.91
CA GLU A 66 12.49 6.76 -7.23
C GLU A 66 11.06 6.53 -7.71
N ILE A 67 10.53 5.31 -7.53
CA ILE A 67 9.16 5.00 -7.90
C ILE A 67 8.13 5.67 -6.99
N SER A 68 8.41 5.82 -5.69
CA SER A 68 7.48 6.38 -4.70
C SER A 68 7.13 7.81 -5.07
N ALA A 69 8.13 8.61 -5.44
CA ALA A 69 7.92 9.95 -5.95
C ALA A 69 7.05 9.97 -7.22
N LYS A 70 7.20 8.97 -8.09
CA LYS A 70 6.34 8.81 -9.27
C LYS A 70 4.94 8.34 -8.90
N ILE A 71 4.78 7.40 -7.96
CA ILE A 71 3.47 6.92 -7.50
C ILE A 71 2.71 8.06 -6.85
N ASP A 72 3.33 8.79 -5.94
CA ASP A 72 2.72 9.93 -5.25
C ASP A 72 2.09 10.92 -6.26
N VAL A 73 2.79 11.17 -7.37
CA VAL A 73 2.33 12.07 -8.43
C VAL A 73 1.44 11.40 -9.47
N GLU A 74 1.59 10.12 -9.76
CA GLU A 74 1.01 9.46 -10.94
C GLU A 74 0.13 8.24 -10.61
N TYR A 75 -0.16 7.94 -9.34
CA TYR A 75 -0.94 6.75 -8.97
C TYR A 75 -2.31 6.67 -9.66
N PHE A 76 -2.91 7.82 -10.00
CA PHE A 76 -4.17 7.86 -10.73
C PHE A 76 -4.08 7.26 -12.13
N ASN A 77 -2.91 7.28 -12.76
CA ASN A 77 -2.66 6.63 -14.05
C ASN A 77 -2.82 5.12 -13.91
N VAL A 78 -2.29 4.56 -12.82
CA VAL A 78 -2.40 3.14 -12.49
C VAL A 78 -3.88 2.75 -12.33
N PHE A 79 -4.66 3.57 -11.62
CA PHE A 79 -6.09 3.33 -11.41
C PHE A 79 -6.93 3.51 -12.70
N ALA A 80 -6.63 4.52 -13.52
CA ALA A 80 -7.33 4.75 -14.79
C ALA A 80 -7.17 3.56 -15.75
N LEU A 81 -5.97 2.99 -15.81
CA LEU A 81 -5.68 1.82 -16.63
C LEU A 81 -6.34 0.55 -16.10
N LEU A 82 -6.35 0.39 -14.78
CA LEU A 82 -7.07 -0.69 -14.11
C LEU A 82 -8.56 -0.65 -14.47
N ASP A 83 -9.19 0.53 -14.39
CA ASP A 83 -10.61 0.68 -14.71
C ASP A 83 -10.90 0.36 -16.18
N TYR A 84 -10.05 0.82 -17.11
CA TYR A 84 -10.14 0.44 -18.52
C TYR A 84 -10.01 -1.08 -18.71
N TYR A 85 -9.03 -1.73 -18.10
CA TYR A 85 -8.80 -3.16 -18.23
C TYR A 85 -10.03 -3.96 -17.77
N TYR A 86 -10.55 -3.68 -16.58
CA TYR A 86 -11.73 -4.38 -16.07
C TYR A 86 -12.96 -4.18 -16.96
N ASN A 87 -13.22 -2.95 -17.41
CA ASN A 87 -14.40 -2.66 -18.23
C ASN A 87 -14.37 -3.35 -19.60
N ASN A 88 -13.19 -3.69 -20.13
CA ASN A 88 -13.04 -4.28 -21.47
C ASN A 88 -12.76 -5.79 -21.45
N TYR A 89 -12.11 -6.31 -20.41
CA TYR A 89 -11.63 -7.69 -20.37
C TYR A 89 -12.32 -8.58 -19.32
N TYR A 90 -12.96 -7.98 -18.31
CA TYR A 90 -13.72 -8.72 -17.30
C TYR A 90 -15.23 -8.44 -17.47
N THR A 91 -16.00 -9.48 -17.76
CA THR A 91 -17.45 -9.40 -17.99
C THR A 91 -18.29 -9.27 -16.71
N ALA A 92 -17.67 -9.26 -15.53
CA ALA A 92 -18.40 -9.14 -14.26
C ALA A 92 -18.32 -7.71 -13.73
N MET A 93 -19.49 -7.15 -13.46
CA MET A 93 -19.75 -5.92 -12.71
C MET A 93 -19.15 -5.99 -11.29
N LEU A 94 -17.83 -6.01 -11.13
CA LEU A 94 -17.26 -5.56 -9.86
C LEU A 94 -17.62 -4.08 -9.77
N ASP A 95 -18.30 -3.68 -8.71
CA ASP A 95 -18.50 -2.26 -8.48
C ASP A 95 -17.14 -1.57 -8.29
N LYS A 96 -17.12 -0.25 -8.46
CA LYS A 96 -15.90 0.54 -8.34
C LYS A 96 -15.25 0.42 -6.94
N GLU A 97 -16.06 0.12 -5.92
CA GLU A 97 -15.66 0.02 -4.53
C GLU A 97 -14.82 -1.24 -4.28
N GLU A 98 -15.28 -2.41 -4.73
CA GLU A 98 -14.54 -3.68 -4.64
C GLU A 98 -13.24 -3.63 -5.46
N ARG A 99 -13.23 -2.99 -6.63
CA ARG A 99 -12.00 -2.79 -7.40
C ARG A 99 -10.97 -1.97 -6.62
N LEU A 100 -11.42 -0.92 -5.94
CA LEU A 100 -10.56 -0.08 -5.12
C LEU A 100 -10.07 -0.83 -3.87
N LYS A 101 -10.92 -1.66 -3.25
CA LYS A 101 -10.52 -2.55 -2.14
C LYS A 101 -9.43 -3.51 -2.55
N ASP A 102 -9.63 -4.20 -3.66
CA ASP A 102 -8.67 -5.17 -4.19
C ASP A 102 -7.34 -4.48 -4.52
N PHE A 103 -7.39 -3.35 -5.20
CA PHE A 103 -6.22 -2.54 -5.45
C PHE A 103 -5.46 -2.17 -4.16
N ILE A 104 -6.14 -1.60 -3.15
CA ILE A 104 -5.49 -1.22 -1.89
C ILE A 104 -4.91 -2.45 -1.20
N PHE A 105 -5.71 -3.50 -1.05
CA PHE A 105 -5.31 -4.75 -0.40
C PHE A 105 -4.05 -5.34 -1.03
N TYR A 106 -4.01 -5.42 -2.37
CA TYR A 106 -2.91 -6.02 -3.10
C TYR A 106 -1.62 -5.22 -3.06
N PHE A 107 -1.70 -3.89 -2.98
CA PHE A 107 -0.51 -3.03 -2.99
C PHE A 107 -0.03 -2.61 -1.60
N THR A 108 -0.76 -2.96 -0.54
CA THR A 108 -0.38 -2.60 0.84
C THR A 108 1.01 -3.11 1.23
N GLY A 109 1.42 -4.29 0.76
CA GLY A 109 2.79 -4.80 0.99
C GLY A 109 3.88 -3.93 0.37
N LEU A 110 3.68 -3.48 -0.88
CA LEU A 110 4.60 -2.58 -1.57
C LEU A 110 4.69 -1.23 -0.88
N PHE A 111 3.54 -0.63 -0.55
CA PHE A 111 3.51 0.67 0.15
C PHE A 111 4.09 0.59 1.55
N TYR A 112 3.93 -0.54 2.24
CA TYR A 112 4.56 -0.78 3.53
C TYR A 112 6.08 -0.72 3.43
N LEU A 113 6.64 -1.52 2.52
CA LEU A 113 8.09 -1.53 2.31
C LEU A 113 8.62 -0.20 1.84
N GLY A 114 7.81 0.49 1.06
CA GLY A 114 8.08 1.84 0.66
C GLY A 114 8.23 2.82 1.80
N ALA A 115 7.23 2.88 2.68
CA ALA A 115 7.27 3.73 3.85
C ALA A 115 8.41 3.37 4.81
N VAL A 116 8.79 2.09 4.87
CA VAL A 116 9.99 1.65 5.60
C VAL A 116 11.27 2.21 4.98
N ALA A 117 11.41 2.10 3.65
CA ALA A 117 12.56 2.66 2.94
C ALA A 117 12.64 4.18 3.14
N GLU A 118 11.52 4.87 3.07
CA GLU A 118 11.44 6.31 3.32
C GLU A 118 11.84 6.67 4.75
N ILE A 119 11.35 5.94 5.77
CA ILE A 119 11.79 6.13 7.17
C ILE A 119 13.31 5.98 7.30
N ILE A 120 13.88 4.92 6.73
CA ILE A 120 15.30 4.60 6.87
C ILE A 120 16.17 5.68 6.20
N ASN A 121 15.69 6.25 5.10
CA ASN A 121 16.37 7.30 4.35
C ASN A 121 16.00 8.73 4.80
N ASP A 122 15.14 8.87 5.82
CA ASP A 122 14.62 10.17 6.30
C ASP A 122 13.88 10.99 5.22
N GLU A 123 13.15 10.28 4.34
CA GLU A 123 12.30 10.86 3.29
C GLU A 123 10.87 11.12 3.80
N GLY A 124 10.19 12.13 3.23
CA GLY A 124 8.96 12.71 3.81
C GLY A 124 7.62 12.39 3.14
N PHE A 125 7.59 11.56 2.09
CA PHE A 125 6.41 11.42 1.22
C PHE A 125 5.34 10.44 1.75
N PHE A 126 5.71 9.25 2.24
CA PHE A 126 4.82 8.29 2.93
C PHE A 126 3.51 7.96 2.22
N THR A 127 3.59 7.57 0.95
CA THR A 127 2.46 7.19 0.08
C THR A 127 1.50 6.18 0.72
N ILE A 128 1.97 5.25 1.56
CA ILE A 128 1.08 4.33 2.29
C ILE A 128 -0.01 5.04 3.10
N VAL A 129 0.26 6.25 3.58
CA VAL A 129 -0.71 7.05 4.34
C VAL A 129 -1.81 7.51 3.42
N ASP A 130 -1.48 8.00 2.23
CA ASP A 130 -2.49 8.49 1.31
C ASP A 130 -3.35 7.33 0.77
N PHE A 131 -2.76 6.13 0.71
CA PHE A 131 -3.47 4.90 0.33
C PHE A 131 -4.35 4.30 1.42
N LEU A 132 -3.89 4.28 2.68
CA LEU A 132 -4.63 3.66 3.79
C LEU A 132 -5.39 4.68 4.65
N ASP A 133 -5.14 5.97 4.54
CA ASP A 133 -5.73 7.00 5.40
C ASP A 133 -5.67 8.39 4.72
N PRO A 134 -6.44 8.61 3.63
CA PRO A 134 -6.39 9.85 2.87
C PRO A 134 -6.68 11.06 3.74
N LYS A 135 -5.83 12.09 3.64
CA LYS A 135 -5.93 13.33 4.43
C LYS A 135 -7.02 14.25 3.87
N ASP A 136 -8.12 14.37 4.62
CA ASP A 136 -9.15 15.42 4.54
C ASP A 136 -9.97 15.55 3.22
N ASP A 137 -11.20 16.03 3.34
CA ASP A 137 -12.20 16.09 2.24
C ASP A 137 -11.96 17.25 1.23
N THR A 138 -10.92 18.07 1.44
CA THR A 138 -10.68 19.31 0.68
C THR A 138 -9.62 19.19 -0.42
N GLU A 139 -8.82 18.13 -0.42
CA GLU A 139 -7.82 17.80 -1.47
C GLU A 139 -8.34 16.76 -2.49
N GLU A 140 -9.64 16.50 -2.46
CA GLU A 140 -10.35 15.50 -3.25
C GLU A 140 -10.59 15.95 -4.72
N GLN A 141 -9.65 15.66 -5.63
CA GLN A 141 -9.97 15.60 -7.08
C GLN A 141 -9.99 14.18 -7.65
N LEU A 142 -9.35 13.21 -6.99
CA LEU A 142 -9.32 11.80 -7.45
C LEU A 142 -10.10 10.86 -6.52
N TYR A 143 -10.22 11.21 -5.24
CA TYR A 143 -10.94 10.45 -4.22
C TYR A 143 -12.33 10.99 -3.89
N SER A 144 -12.85 11.96 -4.67
CA SER A 144 -13.91 12.93 -4.35
C SER A 144 -15.33 12.42 -4.01
N LYS A 145 -15.44 11.30 -3.31
CA LYS A 145 -16.65 10.81 -2.68
C LYS A 145 -16.21 10.01 -1.45
N SER A 146 -16.80 10.38 -0.31
CA SER A 146 -17.00 9.68 0.98
C SER A 146 -16.93 8.13 1.07
N GLU A 147 -16.86 7.41 -0.06
CA GLU A 147 -16.78 5.97 -0.22
C GLU A 147 -15.45 5.39 0.28
N VAL A 148 -14.30 6.08 0.12
CA VAL A 148 -13.00 5.55 0.60
C VAL A 148 -12.95 5.44 2.12
N LYS A 149 -13.54 6.39 2.85
CA LYS A 149 -13.71 6.30 4.31
C LYS A 149 -14.58 5.12 4.75
N LYS A 150 -15.52 4.69 3.90
CA LYS A 150 -16.38 3.50 4.14
C LYS A 150 -15.71 2.19 3.74
N ILE A 151 -14.82 2.24 2.75
CA ILE A 151 -14.00 1.12 2.31
C ILE A 151 -13.05 0.66 3.41
N PHE A 152 -12.48 1.59 4.17
CA PHE A 152 -11.39 1.26 5.07
C PHE A 152 -11.75 0.28 6.20
N PRO A 153 -12.88 0.44 6.91
CA PRO A 153 -13.32 -0.58 7.84
C PRO A 153 -13.54 -1.95 7.19
N SER A 154 -14.03 -1.99 5.95
CA SER A 154 -14.24 -3.26 5.22
C SER A 154 -12.95 -3.92 4.75
N LEU A 155 -11.86 -3.16 4.58
CA LEU A 155 -10.55 -3.72 4.22
C LEU A 155 -9.97 -4.60 5.31
N ILE A 156 -10.33 -4.38 6.59
CA ILE A 156 -9.90 -5.25 7.70
C ILE A 156 -10.26 -6.70 7.42
N GLU A 157 -11.46 -6.93 6.90
CA GLU A 157 -11.97 -8.29 6.66
C GLU A 157 -11.15 -9.06 5.61
N LYS A 158 -10.37 -8.34 4.79
CA LYS A 158 -9.46 -8.95 3.82
C LYS A 158 -8.09 -9.28 4.41
N TYR A 159 -7.67 -8.64 5.50
CA TYR A 159 -6.37 -8.88 6.11
C TYR A 159 -6.41 -9.95 7.21
N SER A 160 -5.35 -10.74 7.29
CA SER A 160 -5.06 -11.58 8.46
C SER A 160 -4.64 -10.73 9.67
N TYR A 161 -4.76 -11.29 10.88
CA TYR A 161 -4.28 -10.64 12.10
C TYR A 161 -2.81 -10.25 12.03
N ASP A 162 -1.97 -11.09 11.43
CA ASP A 162 -0.54 -10.84 11.24
C ASP A 162 -0.28 -9.60 10.36
N GLN A 163 -1.01 -9.50 9.24
CA GLN A 163 -0.92 -8.36 8.32
C GLN A 163 -1.40 -7.07 9.01
N LEU A 164 -2.53 -7.14 9.72
CA LEU A 164 -3.08 -6.01 10.47
C LEU A 164 -2.11 -5.53 11.55
N PHE A 165 -1.44 -6.46 12.26
CA PHE A 165 -0.42 -6.13 13.25
C PHE A 165 0.77 -5.41 12.63
N LEU A 166 1.28 -5.91 11.50
CA LEU A 166 2.39 -5.31 10.77
C LEU A 166 2.05 -3.88 10.36
N ILE A 167 0.90 -3.67 9.71
CA ILE A 167 0.44 -2.33 9.31
C ILE A 167 0.36 -1.42 10.54
N SER A 168 -0.19 -1.93 11.64
CA SER A 168 -0.33 -1.14 12.85
C SER A 168 0.99 -0.67 13.45
N ILE A 169 2.03 -1.53 13.45
CA ILE A 169 3.39 -1.15 13.87
C ILE A 169 3.90 0.05 13.07
N LEU A 170 3.68 0.04 11.75
CA LEU A 170 4.13 1.13 10.88
C LEU A 170 3.39 2.42 11.22
N PHE A 171 2.07 2.39 11.32
CA PHE A 171 1.25 3.57 11.68
C PHE A 171 1.56 4.15 13.06
N LEU A 172 2.09 3.35 13.99
CA LEU A 172 2.57 3.83 15.29
C LEU A 172 3.96 4.48 15.22
N ASN A 173 4.78 4.13 14.24
CA ASN A 173 6.12 4.70 14.06
C ASN A 173 6.12 5.96 13.20
N LEU A 174 5.30 5.96 12.17
CA LEU A 174 5.15 7.00 11.18
C LEU A 174 4.88 8.44 11.71
N PRO A 175 4.18 8.69 12.84
CA PRO A 175 3.93 10.04 13.36
C PRO A 175 5.20 10.80 13.79
N LYS A 176 6.33 10.10 13.93
CA LYS A 176 7.63 10.72 14.21
C LYS A 176 8.20 11.47 13.00
N TYR A 177 7.74 11.15 11.80
CA TYR A 177 8.34 11.62 10.54
C TYR A 177 7.47 12.61 9.77
N VAL A 178 6.14 12.62 9.99
CA VAL A 178 5.23 13.60 9.35
C VAL A 178 3.97 13.85 10.18
N SER A 179 3.29 14.96 9.90
CA SER A 179 1.95 15.30 10.37
C SER A 179 0.89 14.39 9.70
N LYS A 180 0.68 13.20 10.25
CA LYS A 180 -0.31 12.22 9.74
C LYS A 180 -1.73 12.47 10.21
N SER A 181 -2.68 11.89 9.48
CA SER A 181 -4.09 11.87 9.84
C SER A 181 -4.29 11.23 11.21
N LYS A 182 -5.02 11.93 12.08
CA LYS A 182 -5.32 11.48 13.45
C LYS A 182 -6.20 10.24 13.46
N PHE A 183 -6.94 9.99 12.38
CA PHE A 183 -7.93 8.92 12.31
C PHE A 183 -7.28 7.56 12.08
N GLY A 184 -6.42 7.40 11.07
CA GLY A 184 -5.71 6.14 10.83
C GLY A 184 -4.76 5.81 11.96
N ILE A 185 -4.06 6.78 12.56
CA ILE A 185 -3.25 6.51 13.77
C ILE A 185 -4.13 5.89 14.85
N LYS A 186 -5.26 6.51 15.20
CA LYS A 186 -6.14 6.02 16.27
C LYS A 186 -6.67 4.62 15.95
N TYR A 187 -7.05 4.38 14.70
CA TYR A 187 -7.61 3.11 14.25
C TYR A 187 -6.59 1.98 14.27
N TRP A 188 -5.42 2.20 13.66
CA TRP A 188 -4.33 1.24 13.66
C TRP A 188 -3.73 1.00 15.05
N THR A 189 -3.73 2.03 15.92
CA THR A 189 -3.36 1.86 17.33
C THR A 189 -4.33 0.91 18.03
N TRP A 190 -5.63 1.05 17.80
CA TRP A 190 -6.61 0.14 18.38
C TRP A 190 -6.40 -1.30 17.90
N ILE A 191 -6.14 -1.52 16.61
CA ILE A 191 -5.80 -2.85 16.07
C ILE A 191 -4.56 -3.42 16.74
N TYR A 192 -3.48 -2.63 16.86
CA TYR A 192 -2.26 -3.04 17.55
C TYR A 192 -2.52 -3.52 18.98
N GLU A 193 -3.31 -2.75 19.73
CA GLU A 193 -3.65 -3.06 21.14
C GLU A 193 -4.57 -4.28 21.28
N ASN A 194 -5.30 -4.64 20.22
CA ASN A 194 -6.29 -5.73 20.22
C ASN A 194 -5.86 -6.93 19.37
N THR A 195 -4.65 -6.94 18.81
CA THR A 195 -4.07 -8.12 18.16
C THR A 195 -3.67 -9.15 19.22
N ASP A 196 -3.79 -10.44 18.93
CA ASP A 196 -3.37 -11.53 19.83
C ASP A 196 -1.90 -11.39 20.29
N ASP A 197 -1.64 -11.56 21.60
CA ASP A 197 -0.32 -11.39 22.22
C ASP A 197 0.76 -12.33 21.63
N ASP A 198 0.38 -13.55 21.23
CA ASP A 198 1.32 -14.53 20.68
C ASP A 198 1.72 -14.15 19.25
N ILE A 199 0.77 -13.67 18.44
CA ILE A 199 1.05 -13.08 17.11
C ILE A 199 2.03 -11.93 17.23
N ARG A 200 1.80 -11.01 18.18
CA ARG A 200 2.68 -9.84 18.38
C ARG A 200 4.10 -10.26 18.70
N LYS A 201 4.27 -11.22 19.61
CA LYS A 201 5.58 -11.74 20.01
C LYS A 201 6.29 -12.45 18.88
N GLU A 202 5.59 -13.28 18.11
CA GLU A 202 6.17 -14.00 16.97
C GLU A 202 6.78 -13.01 15.96
N ILE A 203 5.98 -12.04 15.49
CA ILE A 203 6.42 -11.09 14.47
C ILE A 203 7.55 -10.20 15.00
N ILE A 204 7.44 -9.69 16.24
CA ILE A 204 8.52 -8.89 16.85
C ILE A 204 9.81 -9.70 16.93
N LYS A 205 9.73 -10.96 17.36
CA LYS A 205 10.87 -11.86 17.46
C LYS A 205 11.52 -12.08 16.09
N GLU A 206 10.75 -12.21 15.02
CA GLU A 206 11.31 -12.32 13.67
C GLU A 206 12.09 -11.07 13.23
N PHE A 207 11.61 -9.87 13.61
CA PHE A 207 12.35 -8.63 13.40
C PHE A 207 13.65 -8.59 14.21
N GLU A 208 13.64 -9.10 15.45
CA GLU A 208 14.79 -9.10 16.36
C GLU A 208 15.85 -10.16 16.01
N GLU A 209 15.45 -11.42 15.82
CA GLU A 209 16.34 -12.58 15.61
C GLU A 209 16.94 -12.67 14.20
N SER A 210 16.37 -11.96 13.23
CA SER A 210 17.00 -11.84 11.92
C SER A 210 18.21 -10.90 11.92
N SER A 211 18.66 -10.42 13.09
CA SER A 211 19.77 -9.47 13.30
C SER A 211 21.08 -10.11 13.76
#